data_AF-A0A942BWR0-F1
#
_entry.id   AF-A0A942BWR0-F1
#
_cell.length_a   1.000
_cell.length_b   1.000
_cell.length_c   1.000
_cell.angle_alpha   90.00
_cell.angle_beta   90.00
_cell.angle_gamma   90.00
#
_symmetry.space_group_name_H-M   'P 1'
#
loop_
_entity.id
_entity.type
_entity.pdbx_description
1 polymer ?
#
loop_
_entity_poly.entity_id
_entity_poly.type
_entity_poly.pdbx_seq_one_letter_code
_entity_poly.pdbx_strand_id
1 'polypeptide(L)'
;MVGFSRDQTKRNREFPTQMEYSPAYLSQTANPVLPKGMTLQPPVEGTVRRGFMPFHYGPGLDEEARAGRELINPFQPTQENLDRGKYIFTNDCAVCHGATGAGDGPIIPKFPNPPSYHTDTSKALPDGAMFHIITMGRNNMGSYAAQVAPDDRWKVILYIRNLQKK
;
A
#
# COMPACT_ATOMS: atom_id res chain seq x y z
N MET A 1 -6.09 13.38 -46.82
CA MET A 1 -5.48 12.19 -46.18
C MET A 1 -4.74 12.69 -44.94
N VAL A 2 -5.30 12.50 -43.74
CA VAL A 2 -4.75 13.00 -42.47
C VAL A 2 -3.42 12.29 -42.23
N GLY A 3 -2.31 12.99 -42.41
CA GLY A 3 -0.97 12.41 -42.37
C GLY A 3 -0.61 11.98 -40.95
N PHE A 4 -0.62 10.66 -40.71
CA PHE A 4 -0.03 10.06 -39.52
C PHE A 4 1.46 10.41 -39.50
N SER A 5 1.91 11.12 -38.46
CA SER A 5 3.34 11.25 -38.19
C SER A 5 3.93 9.84 -38.05
N ARG A 6 4.91 9.49 -38.89
CA ARG A 6 5.67 8.24 -38.77
C ARG A 6 6.69 8.27 -37.63
N ASP A 7 6.96 9.47 -37.12
CA ASP A 7 7.82 9.69 -35.96
C ASP A 7 7.03 9.39 -34.68
N GLN A 8 7.32 8.23 -34.07
CA GLN A 8 6.70 7.74 -32.84
C GLN A 8 7.14 8.51 -31.58
N THR A 9 8.14 9.41 -31.70
CA THR A 9 8.62 10.20 -30.57
C THR A 9 7.78 11.46 -30.32
N LYS A 10 6.86 11.79 -31.22
CA LYS A 10 6.00 12.97 -31.13
C LYS A 10 4.53 12.56 -31.11
N ARG A 11 3.73 13.29 -30.31
CA ARG A 11 2.28 13.16 -30.36
C ARG A 11 1.80 13.44 -31.78
N ASN A 12 0.92 12.58 -32.28
CA ASN A 12 0.37 12.72 -33.62
C ASN A 12 -0.61 13.91 -33.69
N ARG A 13 -0.90 14.39 -34.90
CA ARG A 13 -1.89 15.46 -35.08
C ARG A 13 -3.30 14.88 -34.89
N GLU A 14 -4.08 15.51 -34.03
CA GLU A 14 -5.47 15.13 -33.74
C GLU A 14 -6.42 16.11 -34.46
N PHE A 15 -7.43 15.59 -35.18
CA PHE A 15 -8.48 16.42 -35.80
C PHE A 15 -9.75 15.59 -36.08
N PRO A 16 -10.96 16.06 -35.70
CA PRO A 16 -11.24 17.24 -34.86
C PRO A 16 -11.03 16.93 -33.36
N THR A 17 -10.54 17.91 -32.58
CA THR A 17 -10.24 17.75 -31.14
C THR A 17 -11.39 18.14 -30.22
N GLN A 18 -12.59 18.35 -30.76
CA GLN A 18 -13.75 18.72 -29.96
C GLN A 18 -14.14 17.53 -29.07
N MET A 19 -14.20 17.76 -27.75
CA MET A 19 -14.47 16.76 -26.71
C MET A 19 -13.33 15.75 -26.42
N GLU A 20 -12.16 15.86 -27.06
CA GLU A 20 -10.97 15.06 -26.68
C GLU A 20 -10.44 15.47 -25.29
N TYR A 21 -10.46 16.78 -25.03
CA TYR A 21 -10.06 17.36 -23.76
C TYR A 21 -11.29 17.85 -23.01
N SER A 22 -11.46 17.36 -21.78
CA SER A 22 -12.54 17.79 -20.92
C SER A 22 -12.28 19.22 -20.42
N PRO A 23 -13.30 20.10 -20.40
CA PRO A 23 -13.22 21.37 -19.66
C PRO A 23 -13.01 21.17 -18.16
N ALA A 24 -13.46 20.02 -17.62
CA ALA A 24 -13.24 19.64 -16.22
C ALA A 24 -11.86 18.98 -16.06
N TYR A 25 -11.11 19.41 -15.06
CA TYR A 25 -9.84 18.80 -14.69
C TYR A 25 -10.05 17.41 -14.08
N LEU A 26 -9.35 16.41 -14.61
CA LEU A 26 -9.31 15.07 -14.03
C LEU A 26 -8.36 15.05 -12.82
N SER A 27 -8.56 14.10 -11.90
CA SER A 27 -7.87 14.08 -10.60
C SER A 27 -6.34 14.21 -10.68
N GLN A 28 -5.70 13.55 -11.66
CA GLN A 28 -4.25 13.54 -11.82
C GLN A 28 -3.75 14.47 -12.95
N THR A 29 -4.57 15.44 -13.37
CA THR A 29 -4.17 16.44 -14.38
C THR A 29 -3.61 17.70 -13.76
N ALA A 30 -2.78 18.42 -14.52
CA ALA A 30 -2.26 19.71 -14.11
C ALA A 30 -3.39 20.75 -14.08
N ASN A 31 -3.39 21.61 -13.07
CA ASN A 31 -4.34 22.70 -12.91
C ASN A 31 -3.58 24.01 -12.61
N PRO A 32 -3.62 25.00 -13.52
CA PRO A 32 -2.85 26.25 -13.36
C PRO A 32 -3.37 27.17 -12.26
N VAL A 33 -4.60 26.95 -11.76
CA VAL A 33 -5.24 27.79 -10.73
C VAL A 33 -4.81 27.39 -9.32
N LEU A 34 -4.53 26.09 -9.10
CA LEU A 34 -4.28 25.55 -7.78
C LEU A 34 -2.79 25.54 -7.40
N PRO A 35 -2.47 25.55 -6.09
CA PRO A 35 -1.10 25.47 -5.63
C PRO A 35 -0.35 24.27 -6.24
N LYS A 36 0.92 24.49 -6.59
CA LYS A 36 1.82 23.50 -7.20
C LYS A 36 1.33 22.94 -8.54
N GLY A 37 0.34 23.56 -9.18
CA GLY A 37 -0.14 23.14 -10.49
C GLY A 37 -0.90 21.80 -10.48
N MET A 38 -1.32 21.29 -9.31
CA MET A 38 -1.93 19.96 -9.17
C MET A 38 -3.44 20.06 -8.96
N THR A 39 -4.22 19.20 -9.63
CA THR A 39 -5.66 19.08 -9.34
C THR A 39 -5.92 18.37 -8.00
N LEU A 40 -5.20 17.26 -7.74
CA LEU A 40 -5.31 16.51 -6.49
C LEU A 40 -4.58 17.24 -5.36
N GLN A 41 -5.34 17.98 -4.57
CA GLN A 41 -4.83 18.63 -3.35
C GLN A 41 -4.99 17.72 -2.14
N PRO A 42 -4.05 17.75 -1.18
CA PRO A 42 -4.21 17.01 0.07
C PRO A 42 -5.43 17.54 0.84
N PRO A 43 -6.18 16.68 1.54
CA PRO A 43 -7.25 17.13 2.42
C PRO A 43 -6.67 17.95 3.58
N VAL A 44 -7.50 18.80 4.19
CA VAL A 44 -7.12 19.53 5.40
C VAL A 44 -6.82 18.55 6.54
N GLU A 45 -5.80 18.84 7.33
CA GLU A 45 -5.39 18.01 8.45
C GLU A 45 -6.53 17.83 9.47
N GLY A 46 -6.64 16.62 10.02
CA GLY A 46 -7.70 16.26 10.97
C GLY A 46 -9.07 15.97 10.37
N THR A 47 -9.24 16.09 9.04
CA THR A 47 -10.52 15.76 8.40
C THR A 47 -10.77 14.24 8.39
N VAL A 48 -11.97 13.84 8.80
CA VAL A 48 -12.40 12.43 8.82
C VAL A 48 -13.58 12.26 7.87
N ARG A 49 -13.42 11.39 6.87
CA ARG A 49 -14.53 11.08 5.94
C ARG A 49 -15.60 10.24 6.64
N ARG A 50 -16.85 10.37 6.22
CA ARG A 50 -17.95 9.53 6.75
C ARG A 50 -17.66 8.05 6.54
N GLY A 51 -17.95 7.24 7.57
CA GLY A 51 -17.74 5.79 7.54
C GLY A 51 -16.27 5.35 7.63
N PHE A 52 -15.35 6.26 7.95
CA PHE A 52 -13.95 5.93 8.19
C PHE A 52 -13.57 6.25 9.63
N MET A 53 -13.05 5.25 10.33
CA MET A 53 -12.45 5.42 11.64
C MET A 53 -10.93 5.57 11.46
N PRO A 54 -10.33 6.69 11.87
CA PRO A 54 -8.89 6.86 11.84
C PRO A 54 -8.18 5.81 12.69
N PHE A 55 -6.98 5.43 12.29
CA PHE A 55 -6.12 4.59 13.13
C PHE A 55 -5.67 5.41 14.34
N HIS A 56 -6.04 4.98 15.55
CA HIS A 56 -5.85 5.76 16.78
C HIS A 56 -4.47 5.61 17.45
N TYR A 57 -3.56 4.84 16.85
CA TYR A 57 -2.22 4.61 17.38
C TYR A 57 -1.20 5.52 16.70
N GLY A 58 -0.30 6.09 17.51
CA GLY A 58 0.81 6.91 17.04
C GLY A 58 1.96 6.09 16.43
N PRO A 59 2.97 6.74 15.85
CA PRO A 59 4.20 6.04 15.45
C PRO A 59 5.03 5.63 16.67
N GLY A 60 5.89 4.62 16.52
CA GLY A 60 6.84 4.19 17.55
C GLY A 60 6.54 2.82 18.18
N LEU A 61 7.53 2.31 18.93
CA LEU A 61 7.50 0.94 19.48
C LEU A 61 6.48 0.77 20.62
N ASP A 62 6.26 1.81 21.44
CA ASP A 62 5.30 1.74 22.54
C ASP A 62 3.86 1.61 22.02
N GLU A 63 3.56 2.35 20.95
CA GLU A 63 2.27 2.33 20.26
C GLU A 63 2.09 1.04 19.44
N GLU A 64 3.15 0.53 18.82
CA GLU A 64 3.17 -0.81 18.19
C GLU A 64 2.82 -1.89 19.23
N ALA A 65 3.42 -1.83 20.42
CA ALA A 65 3.15 -2.76 21.49
C ALA A 65 1.72 -2.61 22.04
N ARG A 66 1.20 -1.38 22.13
CA ARG A 66 -0.20 -1.13 22.52
C ARG A 66 -1.18 -1.71 21.51
N ALA A 67 -0.96 -1.46 20.22
CA ALA A 67 -1.73 -2.04 19.13
C ALA A 67 -1.68 -3.57 19.16
N GLY A 68 -0.52 -4.17 19.46
CA GLY A 68 -0.38 -5.61 19.62
C GLY A 68 -1.16 -6.23 20.77
N ARG A 69 -1.46 -5.46 21.83
CA ARG A 69 -2.27 -5.93 22.98
C ARG A 69 -3.77 -5.73 22.75
N GLU A 70 -4.16 -4.66 22.07
CA GLU A 70 -5.56 -4.22 21.97
C GLU A 70 -6.24 -4.68 20.67
N LEU A 71 -5.49 -4.78 19.56
CA LEU A 71 -6.07 -5.12 18.27
C LEU A 71 -6.05 -6.63 18.03
N ILE A 72 -7.21 -7.13 17.62
CA ILE A 72 -7.43 -8.51 17.21
C ILE A 72 -7.88 -8.50 15.76
N ASN A 73 -7.35 -9.41 14.96
CA ASN A 73 -7.78 -9.57 13.58
C ASN A 73 -9.27 -9.99 13.53
N PRO A 74 -10.17 -9.18 12.96
CA PRO A 74 -11.59 -9.52 12.92
C PRO A 74 -11.93 -10.56 11.85
N PHE A 75 -11.00 -10.88 10.94
CA PHE A 75 -11.23 -11.80 9.83
C PHE A 75 -10.76 -13.22 10.18
N GLN A 76 -11.58 -14.20 9.80
CA GLN A 76 -11.21 -15.62 9.89
C GLN A 76 -10.34 -16.03 8.69
N PRO A 77 -9.44 -17.02 8.84
CA PRO A 77 -8.58 -17.52 7.76
C PRO A 77 -9.36 -18.43 6.78
N THR A 78 -10.41 -17.88 6.17
CA THR A 78 -11.12 -18.53 5.07
C THR A 78 -10.27 -18.50 3.80
N GLN A 79 -10.56 -19.40 2.85
CA GLN A 79 -9.84 -19.45 1.58
C GLN A 79 -9.89 -18.10 0.84
N GLU A 80 -11.06 -17.45 0.81
CA GLU A 80 -11.24 -16.12 0.21
C GLU A 80 -10.32 -15.06 0.85
N ASN A 81 -10.26 -15.01 2.19
CA ASN A 81 -9.40 -14.05 2.89
C ASN A 81 -7.91 -14.33 2.67
N LEU A 82 -7.52 -15.62 2.62
CA LEU A 82 -6.15 -16.02 2.33
C LEU A 82 -5.75 -15.71 0.90
N ASP A 83 -6.64 -15.90 -0.08
CA ASP A 83 -6.38 -15.57 -1.48
C ASP A 83 -6.27 -14.06 -1.68
N ARG A 84 -7.13 -13.27 -1.02
CA ARG A 84 -6.99 -11.81 -1.01
C ARG A 84 -5.68 -11.37 -0.34
N GLY A 85 -5.34 -11.95 0.81
CA GLY A 85 -4.08 -11.69 1.50
C GLY A 85 -2.86 -12.03 0.64
N LYS A 86 -2.89 -13.16 -0.07
CA LYS A 86 -1.84 -13.58 -1.02
C LYS A 86 -1.70 -12.59 -2.17
N TYR A 87 -2.80 -12.12 -2.73
CA TYR A 87 -2.79 -11.15 -3.82
C TYR A 87 -2.08 -9.87 -3.39
N ILE A 88 -2.45 -9.31 -2.24
CA ILE A 88 -1.81 -8.08 -1.73
C ILE A 88 -0.35 -8.34 -1.37
N PHE A 89 -0.05 -9.45 -0.68
CA PHE A 89 1.31 -9.80 -0.32
C PHE A 89 2.23 -9.88 -1.54
N THR A 90 1.77 -10.52 -2.61
CA THR A 90 2.55 -10.68 -3.86
C THR A 90 2.85 -9.32 -4.51
N ASN A 91 1.90 -8.38 -4.49
CA ASN A 91 2.04 -7.10 -5.18
C ASN A 91 2.80 -6.05 -4.35
N ASP A 92 2.57 -6.00 -3.03
CA ASP A 92 3.05 -4.90 -2.19
C ASP A 92 4.19 -5.30 -1.23
N CYS A 93 4.27 -6.59 -0.83
CA CYS A 93 5.18 -7.03 0.24
C CYS A 93 6.33 -7.91 -0.27
N ALA A 94 6.08 -8.79 -1.24
CA ALA A 94 7.03 -9.81 -1.71
C ALA A 94 8.25 -9.21 -2.42
N VAL A 95 8.13 -7.98 -2.93
CA VAL A 95 9.24 -7.23 -3.55
C VAL A 95 10.41 -7.05 -2.57
N CYS A 96 10.12 -6.90 -1.28
CA CYS A 96 11.12 -6.75 -0.21
C CYS A 96 11.28 -8.04 0.60
N HIS A 97 10.16 -8.65 1.00
CA HIS A 97 10.16 -9.79 1.93
C HIS A 97 10.32 -11.17 1.25
N GLY A 98 10.33 -11.22 -0.09
CA GLY A 98 10.40 -12.46 -0.86
C GLY A 98 9.04 -13.16 -0.94
N ALA A 99 8.88 -14.04 -1.95
CA ALA A 99 7.63 -14.77 -2.17
C ALA A 99 7.29 -15.75 -1.03
N THR A 100 8.31 -16.28 -0.36
CA THR A 100 8.20 -17.20 0.78
C THR A 100 8.26 -16.48 2.13
N GLY A 101 8.52 -15.17 2.13
CA GLY A 101 8.68 -14.41 3.37
C GLY A 101 10.04 -14.56 4.06
N ALA A 102 11.07 -15.05 3.34
CA ALA A 102 12.40 -15.28 3.91
C ALA A 102 13.27 -14.02 4.01
N GLY A 103 12.79 -12.87 3.54
CA GLY A 103 13.55 -11.62 3.53
C GLY A 103 14.54 -11.51 2.37
N ASP A 104 14.28 -12.25 1.31
CA ASP A 104 15.12 -12.45 0.12
C ASP A 104 14.46 -11.87 -1.15
N GLY A 105 13.70 -10.78 -1.01
CA GLY A 105 13.03 -10.12 -2.13
C GLY A 105 14.01 -9.57 -3.19
N PRO A 106 13.55 -9.37 -4.44
CA PRO A 106 14.39 -8.98 -5.58
C PRO A 106 15.12 -7.62 -5.42
N ILE A 107 14.75 -6.78 -4.46
CA ILE A 107 15.46 -5.52 -4.20
C ILE A 107 16.76 -5.71 -3.40
N ILE A 108 16.93 -6.86 -2.76
CA ILE A 108 18.17 -7.26 -2.08
C ILE A 108 19.16 -7.70 -3.17
N PRO A 109 20.41 -7.17 -3.20
CA PRO A 109 21.21 -6.68 -2.07
C PRO A 109 21.31 -5.15 -1.88
N LYS A 110 20.51 -4.34 -2.58
CA LYS A 110 20.69 -2.87 -2.55
C LYS A 110 20.23 -2.22 -1.24
N PHE A 111 19.45 -2.93 -0.44
CA PHE A 111 18.87 -2.47 0.82
C PHE A 111 19.13 -3.48 1.93
N PRO A 112 19.10 -3.09 3.21
CA PRO A 112 19.15 -4.03 4.33
C PRO A 112 18.01 -5.05 4.24
N ASN A 113 18.33 -6.32 4.47
CA ASN A 113 17.35 -7.39 4.40
C ASN A 113 16.27 -7.19 5.47
N PRO A 114 14.97 -7.26 5.11
CA PRO A 114 13.94 -7.33 6.12
C PRO A 114 14.05 -8.66 6.89
N PRO A 115 13.54 -8.70 8.14
CA PRO A 115 13.54 -9.94 8.91
C PRO A 115 12.69 -11.01 8.19
N SER A 116 13.17 -12.25 8.24
CA SER A 116 12.39 -13.41 7.80
C SER A 116 11.17 -13.59 8.69
N TYR A 117 10.01 -13.91 8.12
CA TYR A 117 8.81 -14.21 8.89
C TYR A 117 8.90 -15.51 9.66
N HIS A 118 9.88 -16.36 9.35
CA HIS A 118 10.03 -17.70 9.91
C HIS A 118 10.78 -17.75 11.23
N THR A 119 11.40 -16.64 11.66
CA THR A 119 12.10 -16.54 12.95
C THR A 119 11.13 -16.55 14.12
N ASP A 120 11.58 -17.02 15.28
CA ASP A 120 10.77 -17.04 16.50
C ASP A 120 10.33 -15.63 16.91
N THR A 121 11.19 -14.64 16.70
CA THR A 121 10.88 -13.22 16.93
C THR A 121 9.72 -12.73 16.05
N SER A 122 9.72 -13.10 14.76
CA SER A 122 8.66 -12.72 13.82
C SER A 122 7.36 -13.48 14.07
N LYS A 123 7.44 -14.74 14.54
CA LYS A 123 6.28 -15.53 14.91
C LYS A 123 5.63 -15.03 16.20
N ALA A 124 6.43 -14.55 17.16
CA ALA A 124 5.97 -14.03 18.45
C ALA A 124 5.32 -12.64 18.37
N LEU A 125 5.53 -11.87 17.29
CA LEU A 125 4.87 -10.57 17.08
C LEU A 125 3.35 -10.75 17.07
N PRO A 126 2.55 -10.00 17.86
CA PRO A 126 1.09 -10.07 17.78
C PRO A 126 0.53 -9.52 16.46
N ASP A 127 -0.64 -10.01 16.03
CA ASP A 127 -1.29 -9.56 14.80
C ASP A 127 -1.54 -8.04 14.78
N GLY A 128 -1.93 -7.46 15.93
CA GLY A 128 -2.11 -6.02 16.07
C GLY A 128 -0.83 -5.21 15.87
N ALA A 129 0.32 -5.74 16.29
CA ALA A 129 1.62 -5.11 16.07
C ALA A 129 2.00 -5.16 14.59
N MET A 130 1.73 -6.29 13.90
CA MET A 130 1.93 -6.39 12.46
C MET A 130 1.05 -5.38 11.69
N PHE A 131 -0.20 -5.19 12.12
CA PHE A 131 -1.10 -4.20 11.52
C PHE A 131 -0.57 -2.77 11.69
N HIS A 132 -0.04 -2.45 12.87
CA HIS A 132 0.61 -1.17 13.15
C HIS A 132 1.83 -0.95 12.25
N ILE A 133 2.72 -1.94 12.13
CA ILE A 133 3.91 -1.87 11.27
C ILE A 133 3.53 -1.61 9.81
N ILE A 134 2.50 -2.29 9.27
CA ILE A 134 2.04 -2.04 7.90
C ILE A 134 1.48 -0.62 7.76
N THR A 135 0.79 -0.12 8.79
CA THR A 135 0.12 1.18 8.76
C THR A 135 1.08 2.35 8.94
N MET A 136 2.03 2.28 9.86
CA MET A 136 2.91 3.39 10.23
C MET A 136 4.34 3.23 9.73
N GLY A 137 4.72 2.01 9.35
CA GLY A 137 6.10 1.65 9.04
C GLY A 137 6.90 1.28 10.29
N ARG A 138 8.08 0.70 10.09
CA ARG A 138 9.06 0.39 11.14
C ARG A 138 10.48 0.44 10.58
N ASN A 139 11.33 1.26 11.21
CA ASN A 139 12.72 1.48 10.76
C ASN A 139 12.76 1.86 9.26
N ASN A 140 13.34 1.00 8.42
CA ASN A 140 13.47 1.23 6.98
C ASN A 140 12.21 0.84 6.18
N MET A 141 11.23 0.19 6.80
CA MET A 141 9.94 -0.10 6.16
C MET A 141 9.04 1.12 6.29
N GLY A 142 8.69 1.74 5.15
CA GLY A 142 7.77 2.88 5.11
C GLY A 142 6.31 2.48 5.39
N SER A 143 5.44 3.48 5.52
CA SER A 143 4.00 3.27 5.67
C SER A 143 3.36 2.78 4.37
N TYR A 144 2.51 1.77 4.47
CA TYR A 144 1.66 1.26 3.38
C TYR A 144 0.21 1.74 3.51
N ALA A 145 -0.05 2.76 4.35
CA ALA A 145 -1.41 3.15 4.66
C ALA A 145 -2.18 3.74 3.47
N ALA A 146 -1.47 4.34 2.52
CA ALA A 146 -2.05 4.95 1.32
C ALA A 146 -2.34 3.91 0.21
N GLN A 147 -1.60 2.80 0.20
CA GLN A 147 -1.65 1.78 -0.84
C GLN A 147 -2.57 0.61 -0.47
N VAL A 148 -2.56 0.20 0.81
CA VAL A 148 -3.29 -0.99 1.28
C VAL A 148 -4.43 -0.57 2.20
N ALA A 149 -5.66 -0.98 1.86
CA ALA A 149 -6.85 -0.72 2.68
C ALA A 149 -6.79 -1.45 4.03
N PRO A 150 -7.40 -0.94 5.11
CA PRO A 150 -7.36 -1.57 6.44
C PRO A 150 -7.75 -3.07 6.44
N ASP A 151 -8.84 -3.43 5.79
CA ASP A 151 -9.29 -4.84 5.69
C ASP A 151 -8.27 -5.73 4.99
N ASP A 152 -7.61 -5.20 3.96
CA ASP A 152 -6.58 -5.92 3.22
C ASP A 152 -5.30 -6.11 4.06
N ARG A 153 -4.95 -5.16 4.94
CA ARG A 153 -3.83 -5.32 5.88
C ARG A 153 -4.07 -6.51 6.81
N TRP A 154 -5.30 -6.65 7.33
CA TRP A 154 -5.66 -7.81 8.15
C TRP A 154 -5.60 -9.12 7.38
N LYS A 155 -6.06 -9.15 6.14
CA LYS A 155 -6.00 -10.35 5.28
C LYS A 155 -4.58 -10.73 4.91
N VAL A 156 -3.70 -9.75 4.67
CA VAL A 156 -2.26 -9.99 4.47
C VAL A 156 -1.64 -10.63 5.71
N ILE A 157 -1.99 -10.17 6.91
CA ILE A 157 -1.50 -10.77 8.15
C ILE A 157 -1.92 -12.25 8.24
N LEU A 158 -3.17 -12.59 7.91
CA LEU A 158 -3.61 -13.99 7.84
C LEU A 158 -2.76 -14.81 6.86
N TYR A 159 -2.43 -14.25 5.70
CA TYR A 159 -1.55 -14.90 4.73
C TYR A 159 -0.12 -15.06 5.26
N ILE A 160 0.44 -14.06 5.95
CA ILE A 160 1.76 -14.17 6.59
C ILE A 160 1.74 -15.28 7.65
N ARG A 161 0.69 -15.37 8.48
CA ARG A 161 0.52 -16.48 9.43
C ARG A 161 0.43 -17.84 8.74
N ASN A 162 -0.17 -17.91 7.56
CA ASN A 162 -0.19 -19.13 6.76
C ASN A 162 1.19 -19.48 6.19
N LEU A 163 2.00 -18.49 5.80
CA LEU A 163 3.38 -18.71 5.40
C LEU A 163 4.23 -19.26 6.56
N GLN A 164 4.06 -18.73 7.77
CA GLN A 164 4.81 -19.15 8.97
C GLN A 164 4.59 -20.61 9.39
N LYS A 165 3.53 -21.25 8.89
CA LYS A 165 3.19 -22.67 9.17
C LYS A 165 3.86 -23.66 8.21
N LYS A 166 4.39 -23.16 7.10
CA LYS A 166 5.07 -23.98 6.07
C LYS A 166 6.55 -24.05 6.36
#